data_AF-A0A2V2VG65-F1
#
_entry.id   AF-A0A2V2VG65-F1
#
_cell.length_a   1.000
_cell.length_b   1.000
_cell.length_c   1.000
_cell.angle_alpha   90.00
_cell.angle_beta   90.00
_cell.angle_gamma   90.00
#
_symmetry.space_group_name_H-M   'P 1'
#
loop_
_entity.id
_entity.type
_entity.pdbx_description
1 polymer ?
#
loop_
_entity_poly.entity_id
_entity_poly.type
_entity_poly.pdbx_seq_one_letter_code
_entity_poly.pdbx_strand_id
1 'polypeptide(L)'
;MDTGGGFCFQDISGLAELLEKNDGFKRPEGQKVGYSLQEANAAGDASCGATAGTSMKVNPSSIPLPSTVVDRQLRLPIPSETREAKEIKKRQKSKPKGYAIWTAEELFAAFRARHDATVKPKEGAEQPEHSIVHQEIVTAEDVYLGIDATRVTGGPSGLLVKIVMPKLERIADLAIAVDPYELRVSSSKYYLRAALPQKVIAGKADAKWDSINTTLNVSLSVDDSERLV
;
A
#
# COMPACT_ATOMS: atom_id res chain seq x y z
N MET A 1 6.42 14.10 46.51
CA MET A 1 7.19 13.93 45.26
C MET A 1 7.13 12.45 44.93
N ASP A 2 6.06 12.06 44.24
CA ASP A 2 5.83 10.67 43.82
C ASP A 2 6.66 10.38 42.57
N THR A 3 7.72 9.60 42.71
CA THR A 3 8.40 9.00 41.55
C THR A 3 7.72 7.69 41.23
N GLY A 4 6.94 7.71 40.15
CA GLY A 4 6.27 6.54 39.59
C GLY A 4 7.22 5.38 39.35
N GLY A 5 6.86 4.20 39.87
CA GLY A 5 7.54 2.94 39.61
C GLY A 5 7.38 2.54 38.16
N GLY A 6 8.30 3.00 37.31
CA GLY A 6 8.44 2.51 35.95
C GLY A 6 9.10 1.13 35.96
N PHE A 7 8.43 0.12 35.40
CA PHE A 7 9.03 -1.18 35.10
C PHE A 7 10.28 -0.97 34.25
N CYS A 8 11.44 -1.44 34.72
CA CYS A 8 12.68 -1.26 33.98
C CYS A 8 12.75 -2.28 32.84
N PHE A 9 13.40 -1.91 31.74
CA PHE A 9 13.52 -2.76 30.54
C PHE A 9 14.17 -4.13 30.85
N GLN A 10 14.98 -4.20 31.90
CA GLN A 10 15.58 -5.43 32.39
C GLN A 10 14.56 -6.38 33.03
N ASP A 11 13.53 -5.87 33.70
CA ASP A 11 12.43 -6.69 34.24
C ASP A 11 11.62 -7.35 33.12
N ILE A 12 11.35 -6.58 32.05
CA ILE A 12 10.59 -7.06 30.88
C ILE A 12 11.40 -8.11 30.13
N SER A 13 12.71 -7.91 30.00
CA SER A 13 13.61 -8.86 29.36
C SER A 13 13.73 -10.16 30.17
N GLY A 14 13.82 -10.07 31.49
CA GLY A 14 13.85 -11.24 32.38
C GLY A 14 12.55 -12.05 32.35
N LEU A 15 11.39 -11.39 32.25
CA LEU A 15 10.10 -12.06 32.08
C LEU A 15 9.97 -12.75 30.72
N ALA A 16 10.49 -12.14 29.66
CA ALA A 16 10.52 -12.75 28.34
C ALA A 16 11.40 -14.01 28.31
N GLU A 17 12.57 -13.97 28.93
CA GLU A 17 13.46 -15.12 29.05
C GLU A 17 12.85 -16.27 29.88
N LEU A 18 12.06 -15.95 30.91
CA LEU A 18 11.34 -16.94 31.71
C LEU A 18 10.19 -17.60 30.96
N LEU A 19 9.52 -16.88 30.06
CA LEU A 19 8.46 -17.41 29.20
C LEU A 19 9.05 -18.30 28.09
N GLU A 20 10.14 -17.88 27.47
CA GLU A 20 10.85 -18.65 26.43
C GLU A 20 11.42 -19.97 27.00
N LYS A 21 11.90 -19.96 28.24
CA LYS A 21 12.32 -21.20 28.95
C LYS A 21 11.15 -22.13 29.29
N ASN A 22 9.91 -21.65 29.26
CA ASN A 22 8.71 -22.42 29.58
C ASN A 22 8.01 -23.00 28.34
N ASP A 23 8.44 -22.63 27.12
CA ASP A 23 7.90 -23.17 25.86
C ASP A 23 8.15 -24.67 25.67
N GLY A 24 9.03 -25.26 26.50
CA GLY A 24 9.29 -26.71 26.56
C GLY A 24 8.37 -27.50 27.50
N PHE A 25 7.47 -26.85 28.26
CA PHE A 25 6.63 -27.56 29.23
C PHE A 25 5.53 -28.39 28.54
N LYS A 26 5.83 -29.66 28.29
CA LYS A 26 4.81 -30.66 27.96
C LYS A 26 4.23 -31.22 29.25
N ARG A 27 2.93 -30.98 29.46
CA ARG A 27 2.18 -31.59 30.56
C ARG A 27 2.28 -33.12 30.44
N PRO A 28 2.65 -33.87 31.49
CA PRO A 28 2.75 -35.32 31.42
C PRO A 28 1.40 -35.95 31.08
N GLU A 29 1.41 -36.97 30.20
CA GLU A 29 0.20 -37.65 29.77
C GLU A 29 -0.40 -38.43 30.94
N GLY A 30 -1.57 -37.99 31.41
CA GLY A 30 -2.28 -38.60 32.53
C GLY A 30 -2.80 -37.61 33.58
N GLN A 31 -2.38 -36.34 33.55
CA GLN A 31 -2.91 -35.34 34.47
C GLN A 31 -4.33 -34.90 34.08
N LYS A 32 -5.34 -35.58 34.61
CA LYS A 32 -6.75 -35.17 34.58
C LYS A 32 -6.95 -33.99 35.53
N VAL A 33 -7.45 -32.86 35.04
CA VAL A 33 -7.88 -31.73 35.89
C VAL A 33 -9.23 -32.13 36.49
N GLY A 34 -9.21 -32.72 37.68
CA GLY A 34 -10.42 -33.03 38.43
C GLY A 34 -10.86 -31.82 39.24
N TYR A 35 -11.96 -31.17 38.85
CA TYR A 35 -12.73 -30.38 39.80
C TYR A 35 -13.62 -31.37 40.57
N SER A 36 -13.19 -31.75 41.78
CA SER A 36 -14.02 -32.52 42.70
C SER A 36 -15.02 -31.57 43.36
N LEU A 37 -16.26 -31.53 42.86
CA LEU A 37 -17.37 -30.90 43.55
C LEU A 37 -17.99 -31.96 44.47
N GLN A 38 -17.63 -31.88 45.74
CA GLN A 38 -18.07 -32.79 46.78
C GLN A 38 -19.56 -32.54 47.03
N GLU A 39 -20.41 -33.45 46.53
CA GLU A 39 -21.86 -33.43 46.79
C GLU A 39 -22.11 -33.72 48.27
N ALA A 40 -22.57 -32.69 49.00
CA ALA A 40 -23.20 -32.88 50.29
C ALA A 40 -24.62 -33.38 50.06
N ASN A 41 -24.83 -34.68 50.30
CA ASN A 41 -26.14 -35.28 50.50
C ASN A 41 -26.82 -34.62 51.70
N ALA A 42 -28.00 -34.05 51.49
CA ALA A 42 -28.99 -33.85 52.54
C ALA A 42 -30.36 -34.26 51.99
N ALA A 43 -30.83 -35.40 52.49
CA ALA A 43 -32.14 -35.96 52.26
C ALA A 43 -33.23 -35.06 52.88
N GLY A 44 -34.38 -34.96 52.21
CA GLY A 44 -35.59 -34.32 52.71
C GLY A 44 -36.80 -34.75 51.88
N ASP A 45 -37.72 -35.46 52.54
CA ASP A 45 -38.80 -36.27 51.99
C ASP A 45 -39.97 -35.53 51.28
N ALA A 46 -40.53 -36.27 50.31
CA ALA A 46 -41.91 -36.43 49.85
C ALA A 46 -43.00 -35.35 50.10
N SER A 47 -43.64 -34.91 48.99
CA SER A 47 -45.10 -35.01 48.76
C SER A 47 -45.49 -34.43 47.39
N CYS A 48 -46.17 -35.22 46.56
CA CYS A 48 -46.70 -34.83 45.25
C CYS A 48 -48.24 -34.71 45.30
N GLY A 49 -48.75 -33.50 45.06
CA GLY A 49 -50.14 -33.23 44.72
C GLY A 49 -50.18 -32.43 43.42
N ALA A 50 -50.58 -33.08 42.33
CA ALA A 50 -50.57 -32.53 40.99
C ALA A 50 -51.79 -31.65 40.71
N THR A 51 -51.60 -30.44 40.19
CA THR A 51 -52.51 -29.82 39.21
C THR A 51 -51.80 -28.79 38.32
N ALA A 52 -51.88 -29.04 37.02
CA ALA A 52 -51.95 -28.08 35.90
C ALA A 52 -50.88 -26.98 35.78
N GLY A 53 -49.95 -27.19 34.83
CA GLY A 53 -49.10 -26.14 34.29
C GLY A 53 -47.80 -26.67 33.69
N THR A 54 -47.85 -27.41 32.58
CA THR A 54 -46.62 -27.83 31.88
C THR A 54 -46.04 -26.65 31.10
N SER A 55 -45.43 -25.71 31.80
CA SER A 55 -44.28 -24.99 31.26
C SER A 55 -43.14 -26.01 31.20
N MET A 56 -42.80 -26.49 30.00
CA MET A 56 -41.61 -27.31 29.84
C MET A 56 -40.40 -26.44 30.16
N LYS A 57 -39.91 -26.60 31.39
CA LYS A 57 -38.62 -26.10 31.85
C LYS A 57 -37.53 -26.87 31.10
N VAL A 58 -37.33 -26.51 29.83
CA VAL A 58 -36.20 -26.99 29.04
C VAL A 58 -34.96 -26.43 29.72
N ASN A 59 -34.17 -27.31 30.33
CA ASN A 59 -32.87 -26.92 30.85
C ASN A 59 -32.08 -26.26 29.71
N PRO A 60 -31.54 -25.05 29.87
CA PRO A 60 -30.82 -24.36 28.79
C PRO A 60 -29.56 -25.12 28.35
N SER A 61 -29.16 -26.15 29.11
CA SER A 61 -28.10 -27.11 28.78
C SER A 61 -28.50 -28.21 27.79
N SER A 62 -29.76 -28.29 27.37
CA SER A 62 -30.27 -29.40 26.52
C SER A 62 -30.51 -29.03 25.04
N ILE A 63 -30.30 -27.77 24.66
CA ILE A 63 -30.40 -27.34 23.26
C ILE A 63 -29.03 -27.59 22.62
N PRO A 64 -28.87 -28.53 21.67
CA PRO A 64 -27.60 -28.76 21.00
C PRO A 64 -27.27 -27.52 20.16
N LEU A 65 -26.35 -26.70 20.66
CA LEU A 65 -25.86 -25.54 19.92
C LEU A 65 -24.97 -26.04 18.77
N PRO A 66 -25.08 -25.46 17.57
CA PRO A 66 -24.16 -25.78 16.48
C PRO A 66 -22.73 -25.41 16.91
N SER A 67 -21.75 -26.22 16.52
CA SER A 67 -20.34 -26.06 16.94
C SER A 67 -19.80 -24.65 16.70
N THR A 68 -20.28 -23.97 15.65
CA THR A 68 -19.93 -22.60 15.29
C THR A 68 -20.29 -21.56 16.36
N VAL A 69 -21.33 -21.79 17.16
CA VAL A 69 -21.75 -20.88 18.25
C VAL A 69 -20.88 -21.11 19.48
N VAL A 70 -20.55 -22.36 19.77
CA VAL A 70 -19.66 -22.75 20.87
C VAL A 70 -18.24 -22.22 20.63
N ASP A 71 -17.73 -22.38 19.41
CA ASP A 71 -16.39 -21.89 19.02
C ASP A 71 -16.27 -20.36 19.16
N ARG A 72 -17.35 -19.62 18.85
CA ARG A 72 -17.38 -18.15 18.92
C ARG A 72 -17.47 -17.62 20.36
N GLN A 73 -18.19 -18.31 21.24
CA GLN A 73 -18.27 -17.96 22.67
C GLN A 73 -16.96 -18.27 23.40
N LEU A 74 -16.30 -19.37 23.01
CA LEU A 74 -15.03 -19.81 23.60
C LEU A 74 -13.80 -19.15 22.95
N ARG A 75 -13.98 -18.33 21.91
CA ARG A 75 -12.92 -17.69 21.12
C ARG A 75 -11.84 -18.69 20.67
N LEU A 76 -12.27 -19.89 20.27
CA LEU A 76 -11.34 -20.93 19.84
C LEU A 76 -10.66 -20.53 18.52
N PRO A 77 -9.39 -20.90 18.32
CA PRO A 77 -8.66 -20.58 17.09
C PRO A 77 -9.32 -21.26 15.89
N ILE A 78 -9.37 -20.54 14.77
CA ILE A 78 -9.98 -21.02 13.53
C ILE A 78 -9.24 -22.28 13.06
N PRO A 79 -9.94 -23.40 12.82
CA PRO A 79 -9.29 -24.65 12.45
C PRO A 79 -8.56 -24.54 11.10
N SER A 80 -7.35 -25.08 11.06
CA SER A 80 -6.33 -24.87 10.02
C SER A 80 -6.77 -25.16 8.57
N GLU A 81 -7.76 -26.02 8.38
CA GLU A 81 -8.20 -26.51 7.07
C GLU A 81 -9.40 -25.77 6.49
N THR A 82 -10.05 -24.91 7.29
CA THR A 82 -11.21 -24.14 6.84
C THR A 82 -10.84 -23.10 5.78
N ARG A 83 -11.83 -22.74 4.95
CA ARG A 83 -11.71 -21.70 3.93
C ARG A 83 -11.26 -20.37 4.54
N GLU A 84 -11.79 -20.02 5.71
CA GLU A 84 -11.44 -18.81 6.45
C GLU A 84 -9.97 -18.82 6.90
N ALA A 85 -9.48 -19.94 7.46
CA ALA A 85 -8.07 -20.07 7.82
C ALA A 85 -7.13 -19.97 6.61
N LYS A 86 -7.51 -20.55 5.46
CA LYS A 86 -6.75 -20.44 4.21
C LYS A 86 -6.68 -19.00 3.71
N GLU A 87 -7.79 -18.25 3.81
CA GLU A 87 -7.85 -16.86 3.38
C GLU A 87 -7.04 -15.93 4.30
N ILE A 88 -7.08 -16.16 5.62
CA ILE A 88 -6.26 -15.42 6.59
C ILE A 88 -4.77 -15.70 6.36
N LYS A 89 -4.38 -16.96 6.12
CA LYS A 89 -2.99 -17.30 5.76
C LYS A 89 -2.55 -16.62 4.47
N LYS A 90 -3.44 -16.52 3.47
CA LYS A 90 -3.14 -15.79 2.22
C LYS A 90 -2.92 -14.29 2.50
N ARG A 91 -3.79 -13.66 3.30
CA ARG A 91 -3.68 -12.25 3.69
C ARG A 91 -2.46 -11.97 4.59
N GLN A 92 -2.01 -12.95 5.36
CA GLN A 92 -0.78 -12.84 6.15
C GLN A 92 0.48 -12.95 5.29
N LYS A 93 0.48 -13.79 4.25
CA LYS A 93 1.59 -13.92 3.29
C LYS A 93 1.79 -12.65 2.45
N SER A 94 0.71 -11.90 2.20
CA SER A 94 0.77 -10.61 1.50
C SER A 94 1.11 -9.43 2.42
N LYS A 95 1.44 -9.66 3.71
CA LYS A 95 1.94 -8.58 4.57
C LYS A 95 3.41 -8.34 4.25
N PRO A 96 3.84 -7.08 4.15
CA PRO A 96 5.24 -6.80 3.92
C PRO A 96 6.08 -7.23 5.13
N LYS A 97 7.29 -7.71 4.88
CA LYS A 97 8.15 -8.31 5.91
C LYS A 97 8.95 -7.22 6.62
N GLY A 98 8.89 -7.21 7.95
CA GLY A 98 9.64 -6.26 8.79
C GLY A 98 9.15 -4.82 8.60
N TYR A 99 10.07 -3.90 8.28
CA TYR A 99 9.79 -2.48 8.07
C TYR A 99 9.45 -2.13 6.61
N ALA A 100 9.38 -3.11 5.72
CA ALA A 100 8.93 -2.84 4.36
C ALA A 100 7.48 -2.34 4.41
N ILE A 101 7.20 -1.22 3.74
CA ILE A 101 5.83 -0.70 3.59
C ILE A 101 5.16 -1.39 2.39
N TRP A 102 5.95 -1.84 1.41
CA TRP A 102 5.49 -2.41 0.14
C TRP A 102 5.98 -3.85 0.02
N THR A 103 5.14 -4.74 -0.53
CA THR A 103 5.56 -6.09 -0.91
C THR A 103 6.32 -6.08 -2.23
N ALA A 104 7.15 -7.11 -2.47
CA ALA A 104 7.87 -7.23 -3.74
C ALA A 104 6.91 -7.28 -4.93
N GLU A 105 5.78 -8.00 -4.79
CA GLU A 105 4.75 -8.09 -5.82
C GLU A 105 4.12 -6.72 -6.13
N GLU A 106 3.81 -5.92 -5.10
CA GLU A 106 3.30 -4.55 -5.28
C GLU A 106 4.34 -3.63 -5.92
N LEU A 107 5.62 -3.76 -5.55
CA LEU A 107 6.70 -3.01 -6.17
C LEU A 107 6.81 -3.34 -7.65
N PHE A 108 6.79 -4.64 -8.00
CA PHE A 108 6.80 -5.08 -9.40
C PHE A 108 5.55 -4.62 -10.15
N ALA A 109 4.37 -4.66 -9.53
CA ALA A 109 3.13 -4.18 -10.12
C ALA A 109 3.17 -2.66 -10.37
N ALA A 110 3.61 -1.87 -9.39
CA ALA A 110 3.75 -0.42 -9.51
C ALA A 110 4.82 -0.04 -10.55
N PHE A 111 5.95 -0.76 -10.55
CA PHE A 111 7.02 -0.55 -11.53
C PHE A 111 6.55 -0.90 -12.94
N ARG A 112 5.79 -2.00 -13.12
CA ARG A 112 5.21 -2.40 -14.41
C ARG A 112 4.12 -1.45 -14.87
N ALA A 113 3.27 -0.96 -13.96
CA ALA A 113 2.22 0.00 -14.29
C ALA A 113 2.80 1.33 -14.78
N ARG A 114 3.92 1.77 -14.19
CA ARG A 114 4.68 2.90 -14.74
C ARG A 114 5.33 2.49 -16.04
N HIS A 115 6.14 1.42 -16.05
CA HIS A 115 6.79 0.87 -17.24
C HIS A 115 5.84 0.10 -18.14
N ASP A 116 4.86 0.78 -18.74
CA ASP A 116 4.07 0.20 -19.83
C ASP A 116 5.02 -0.32 -20.92
N ALA A 117 5.04 -1.65 -21.06
CA ALA A 117 6.04 -2.42 -21.80
C ALA A 117 5.76 -2.48 -23.31
N THR A 118 4.88 -1.61 -23.82
CA THR A 118 4.38 -1.66 -25.20
C THR A 118 5.40 -1.13 -26.20
N VAL A 119 6.26 -0.19 -25.80
CA VAL A 119 7.36 0.31 -26.64
C VAL A 119 8.68 -0.14 -26.02
N LYS A 120 9.14 -1.32 -26.43
CA LYS A 120 10.48 -1.77 -26.08
C LYS A 120 11.50 -0.80 -26.71
N PRO A 121 12.58 -0.43 -25.98
CA PRO A 121 13.68 0.29 -26.59
C PRO A 121 14.16 -0.50 -27.81
N LYS A 122 14.30 0.17 -28.95
CA LYS A 122 14.81 -0.46 -30.17
C LYS A 122 16.21 -1.01 -29.85
N GLU A 123 16.43 -2.29 -30.12
CA GLU A 123 17.66 -3.01 -29.77
C GLU A 123 18.87 -2.28 -30.37
N GLY A 124 19.69 -1.64 -29.53
CA GLY A 124 20.84 -0.81 -29.95
C GLY A 124 20.64 0.71 -29.90
N ALA A 125 19.50 1.23 -29.42
CA ALA A 125 19.30 2.67 -29.25
C ALA A 125 20.01 3.20 -27.99
N GLU A 126 20.79 4.28 -28.14
CA GLU A 126 21.43 4.96 -27.03
C GLU A 126 20.43 5.87 -26.30
N GLN A 127 20.60 6.05 -24.99
CA GLN A 127 19.84 7.05 -24.24
C GLN A 127 20.55 8.40 -24.39
N PRO A 128 19.90 9.42 -24.99
CA PRO A 128 20.50 10.74 -25.11
C PRO A 128 20.56 11.44 -23.75
N GLU A 129 21.56 12.31 -23.59
CA GLU A 129 21.65 13.21 -22.45
C GLU A 129 20.47 14.19 -22.49
N HIS A 130 19.77 14.32 -21.36
CA HIS A 130 18.59 15.17 -21.26
C HIS A 130 18.59 15.95 -19.95
N SER A 131 18.09 17.17 -20.02
CA SER A 131 17.91 18.06 -18.88
C SER A 131 16.48 18.60 -18.89
N ILE A 132 15.80 18.48 -17.75
CA ILE A 132 14.44 18.98 -17.55
C ILE A 132 14.55 20.28 -16.75
N VAL A 133 14.09 21.37 -17.34
CA VAL A 133 14.13 22.71 -16.76
C VAL A 133 12.70 23.21 -16.58
N HIS A 134 12.45 23.89 -15.47
CA HIS A 134 11.18 24.56 -15.22
C HIS A 134 11.19 25.93 -15.89
N GLN A 135 10.10 26.29 -16.57
CA GLN A 135 9.96 27.55 -17.29
C GLN A 135 8.70 28.27 -16.81
N GLU A 136 8.86 29.32 -16.01
CA GLU A 136 7.73 30.15 -15.61
C GLU A 136 7.23 31.00 -16.80
N ILE A 137 5.91 31.03 -17.00
CA ILE A 137 5.29 31.87 -18.02
C ILE A 137 4.90 33.19 -17.33
N VAL A 138 5.72 34.22 -17.56
CA VAL A 138 5.49 35.54 -16.97
C VAL A 138 4.66 36.39 -17.93
N THR A 139 3.52 36.88 -17.45
CA THR A 139 2.63 37.75 -18.22
C THR A 139 2.96 39.23 -17.97
N ALA A 140 2.41 40.12 -18.81
CA ALA A 140 2.57 41.56 -18.59
C ALA A 140 1.92 42.01 -17.27
N GLU A 141 0.82 41.40 -16.87
CA GLU A 141 0.15 41.68 -15.59
C GLU A 141 1.09 41.38 -14.41
N ASP A 142 1.84 40.28 -14.46
CA ASP A 142 2.85 39.96 -13.45
C ASP A 142 3.95 41.01 -13.36
N VAL A 143 4.47 41.46 -14.52
CA VAL A 143 5.57 42.43 -14.57
C VAL A 143 5.12 43.82 -14.13
N TYR A 144 3.92 44.25 -14.55
CA TYR A 144 3.46 45.63 -14.36
C TYR A 144 2.58 45.82 -13.12
N LEU A 145 1.76 44.83 -12.77
CA LEU A 145 0.80 44.92 -11.67
C LEU A 145 1.25 44.15 -10.43
N GLY A 146 2.19 43.20 -10.58
CA GLY A 146 2.65 42.35 -9.47
C GLY A 146 1.55 41.48 -8.87
N ILE A 147 0.41 41.40 -9.55
CA ILE A 147 -0.75 40.61 -9.18
C ILE A 147 -1.20 39.83 -10.40
N ASP A 148 -1.49 38.56 -10.20
CA ASP A 148 -2.25 37.77 -11.16
C ASP A 148 -3.40 37.14 -10.37
N ALA A 149 -4.61 37.62 -10.66
CA ALA A 149 -5.82 37.17 -9.99
C ALA A 149 -6.16 35.69 -10.34
N THR A 150 -5.50 35.14 -11.36
CA THR A 150 -5.65 33.75 -11.81
C THR A 150 -4.52 32.84 -11.34
N ARG A 151 -3.45 33.39 -10.75
CA ARG A 151 -2.38 32.59 -10.14
C ARG A 151 -2.86 31.90 -8.86
N VAL A 152 -3.02 30.59 -8.96
CA VAL A 152 -2.88 29.72 -7.78
C VAL A 152 -1.40 29.64 -7.41
N THR A 153 -1.11 29.47 -6.11
CA THR A 153 0.25 29.36 -5.56
C THR A 153 1.12 28.41 -6.40
N GLY A 154 2.00 28.96 -7.25
CA GLY A 154 2.82 28.19 -8.19
C GLY A 154 2.93 28.78 -9.60
N GLY A 155 2.01 29.64 -10.03
CA GLY A 155 2.06 30.32 -11.34
C GLY A 155 1.84 29.40 -12.56
N PRO A 156 1.41 29.94 -13.72
CA PRO A 156 1.39 29.15 -14.95
C PRO A 156 2.83 28.79 -15.32
N SER A 157 3.13 27.50 -15.25
CA SER A 157 4.47 27.01 -15.53
C SER A 157 4.48 26.03 -16.70
N GLY A 158 5.57 26.08 -17.45
CA GLY A 158 5.93 25.14 -18.49
C GLY A 158 7.10 24.27 -18.05
N LEU A 159 7.25 23.13 -18.70
CA LEU A 159 8.46 22.33 -18.63
C LEU A 159 9.21 22.44 -19.95
N LEU A 160 10.50 22.71 -19.87
CA LEU A 160 11.41 22.71 -21.01
C LEU A 160 12.35 21.51 -20.89
N VAL A 161 12.23 20.56 -21.81
CA VAL A 161 13.12 19.41 -21.89
C VAL A 161 14.13 19.63 -23.01
N LYS A 162 15.41 19.69 -22.63
CA LYS A 162 16.55 19.81 -23.56
C LYS A 162 17.16 18.44 -23.75
N ILE A 163 17.26 17.98 -24.99
CA ILE A 163 17.76 16.63 -25.32
C ILE A 163 18.86 16.76 -26.37
N VAL A 164 20.08 16.36 -26.02
CA VAL A 164 21.26 16.49 -26.88
C VAL A 164 21.42 15.22 -27.73
N MET A 165 21.38 15.38 -29.06
CA MET A 165 21.39 14.26 -30.02
C MET A 165 22.36 14.52 -31.19
N PRO A 166 23.68 14.36 -30.98
CA PRO A 166 24.69 14.70 -31.98
C PRO A 166 24.76 13.70 -33.15
N LYS A 167 24.33 12.44 -32.96
CA LYS A 167 24.37 11.40 -34.02
C LYS A 167 23.13 11.39 -34.92
N LEU A 168 22.24 12.37 -34.78
CA LEU A 168 20.98 12.47 -35.53
C LEU A 168 21.23 13.03 -36.93
N GLU A 169 20.90 12.26 -37.96
CA GLU A 169 21.12 12.66 -39.37
C GLU A 169 19.90 13.31 -40.01
N ARG A 170 18.68 12.96 -39.57
CA ARG A 170 17.42 13.51 -40.09
C ARG A 170 16.44 13.79 -38.96
N ILE A 171 15.89 15.01 -38.97
CA ILE A 171 14.86 15.44 -38.02
C ILE A 171 13.52 14.74 -38.31
N ALA A 172 13.25 14.39 -39.57
CA ALA A 172 12.02 13.73 -40.00
C ALA A 172 11.83 12.33 -39.39
N ASP A 173 12.91 11.67 -38.96
CA ASP A 173 12.88 10.34 -38.34
C ASP A 173 12.61 10.42 -36.82
N LEU A 174 12.33 11.62 -36.29
CA LEU A 174 12.07 11.85 -34.88
C LEU A 174 10.58 11.71 -34.57
N ALA A 175 10.23 10.74 -33.72
CA ALA A 175 8.89 10.56 -33.20
C ALA A 175 8.85 10.95 -31.72
N ILE A 176 8.02 11.94 -31.40
CA ILE A 176 7.80 12.47 -30.04
C ILE A 176 6.39 12.08 -29.61
N ALA A 177 6.28 11.41 -28.47
CA ALA A 177 5.01 11.13 -27.82
C ALA A 177 5.02 11.72 -26.40
N VAL A 178 3.96 12.44 -26.07
CA VAL A 178 3.81 13.13 -24.78
C VAL A 178 2.67 12.50 -24.03
N ASP A 179 3.00 11.80 -22.95
CA ASP A 179 2.06 11.30 -21.95
C ASP A 179 2.03 12.27 -20.75
N PRO A 180 0.99 12.24 -19.90
CA PRO A 180 0.85 13.22 -18.81
C PRO A 180 2.04 13.29 -17.84
N TYR A 181 2.75 12.19 -17.59
CA TYR A 181 3.93 12.17 -16.71
C TYR A 181 5.18 11.65 -17.40
N GLU A 182 5.14 11.45 -18.72
CA GLU A 182 6.26 10.87 -19.45
C GLU A 182 6.44 11.53 -20.81
N LEU A 183 7.68 11.86 -21.13
CA LEU A 183 8.07 12.24 -22.47
C LEU A 183 8.82 11.08 -23.13
N ARG A 184 8.34 10.66 -24.30
CA ARG A 184 8.96 9.62 -25.11
C ARG A 184 9.48 10.25 -26.39
N VAL A 185 10.77 10.07 -26.63
CA VAL A 185 11.43 10.50 -27.86
C VAL A 185 12.09 9.28 -28.47
N SER A 186 11.72 8.96 -29.70
CA SER A 186 12.24 7.83 -30.44
C SER A 186 12.80 8.30 -31.76
N SER A 187 13.97 7.77 -32.10
CA SER A 187 14.65 7.98 -33.37
C SER A 187 15.30 6.67 -33.82
N SER A 188 15.93 6.68 -34.98
CA SER A 188 16.66 5.53 -35.52
C SER A 188 17.77 5.03 -34.60
N LYS A 189 18.48 5.96 -33.93
CA LYS A 189 19.65 5.69 -33.07
C LYS A 189 19.42 5.99 -31.58
N TYR A 190 18.40 6.78 -31.24
CA TYR A 190 18.15 7.24 -29.87
C TYR A 190 16.78 6.81 -29.38
N TYR A 191 16.70 6.45 -28.11
CA TYR A 191 15.45 6.23 -27.41
C TYR A 191 15.54 6.86 -26.02
N LEU A 192 14.64 7.80 -25.75
CA LEU A 192 14.51 8.44 -24.45
C LEU A 192 13.11 8.24 -23.92
N ARG A 193 13.05 7.80 -22.67
CA ARG A 193 11.86 7.86 -21.85
C ARG A 193 12.19 8.67 -20.60
N ALA A 194 11.74 9.91 -20.57
CA ALA A 194 11.97 10.81 -19.45
C ALA A 194 10.70 10.91 -18.60
N ALA A 195 10.82 10.65 -17.30
CA ALA A 195 9.74 10.89 -16.35
C ALA A 195 9.66 12.39 -16.04
N LEU A 196 8.45 12.94 -16.11
CA LEU A 196 8.20 14.36 -15.88
C LEU A 196 7.86 14.61 -14.40
N PRO A 197 8.36 15.71 -13.80
CA PRO A 197 8.09 16.03 -12.39
C PRO A 197 6.65 16.52 -12.16
N GLN A 198 5.99 17.03 -13.20
CA GLN A 198 4.62 17.54 -13.15
C GLN A 198 3.80 16.96 -14.28
N LYS A 199 2.48 16.96 -14.08
CA LYS A 199 1.52 16.53 -15.08
C LYS A 199 1.50 17.53 -16.22
N VAL A 200 1.59 17.07 -17.46
CA VAL A 200 1.51 17.92 -18.66
C VAL A 200 0.25 17.63 -19.46
N ILE A 201 -0.18 18.62 -20.24
CA ILE A 201 -1.34 18.50 -21.11
C ILE A 201 -0.92 17.70 -22.36
N ALA A 202 -1.45 16.48 -22.49
CA ALA A 202 -1.22 15.66 -23.67
C ALA A 202 -1.68 16.38 -24.95
N GLY A 203 -0.83 16.42 -25.96
CA GLY A 203 -1.11 17.06 -27.25
C GLY A 203 -0.82 18.57 -27.33
N LYS A 204 -0.47 19.24 -26.23
CA LYS A 204 0.04 20.63 -26.23
C LYS A 204 1.53 20.64 -25.93
N ALA A 205 2.32 20.40 -26.97
CA ALA A 205 3.78 20.41 -26.89
C ALA A 205 4.36 21.10 -28.13
N ASP A 206 5.29 22.02 -27.89
CA ASP A 206 6.04 22.70 -28.94
C ASP A 206 7.47 22.13 -28.95
N ALA A 207 7.87 21.54 -30.08
CA ALA A 207 9.22 21.02 -30.26
C ALA A 207 10.00 21.88 -31.24
N LYS A 208 11.17 22.35 -30.83
CA LYS A 208 12.09 23.13 -31.67
C LYS A 208 13.44 22.42 -31.73
N TRP A 209 13.95 22.23 -32.94
CA TRP A 209 15.26 21.64 -33.19
C TRP A 209 16.30 22.73 -33.40
N ASP A 210 17.34 22.73 -32.58
CA ASP A 210 18.50 23.60 -32.72
C ASP A 210 19.61 22.86 -33.45
N SER A 211 19.83 23.18 -34.73
CA SER A 211 20.87 22.56 -35.56
C SER A 211 22.29 22.89 -35.10
N ILE A 212 22.49 24.05 -34.46
CA ILE A 212 23.81 24.52 -33.99
C ILE A 212 24.30 23.68 -32.81
N ASN A 213 23.43 23.47 -31.81
CA ASN A 213 23.76 22.72 -30.60
C ASN A 213 23.43 21.22 -30.73
N THR A 214 22.81 20.81 -31.84
CA THR A 214 22.25 19.46 -32.03
C THR A 214 21.32 19.05 -30.88
N THR A 215 20.49 20.00 -30.44
CA THR A 215 19.62 19.87 -29.27
C THR A 215 18.16 19.99 -29.68
N LEU A 216 17.34 19.06 -29.19
CA LEU A 216 15.89 19.16 -29.24
C LEU A 216 15.38 19.85 -27.98
N ASN A 217 14.71 20.98 -28.14
CA ASN A 217 14.00 21.67 -27.08
C ASN A 217 12.51 21.35 -27.19
N VAL A 218 11.97 20.70 -26.17
CA VAL A 218 10.54 20.39 -26.08
C VAL A 218 9.93 21.24 -24.97
N SER A 219 9.08 22.18 -25.34
CA SER A 219 8.28 22.99 -24.43
C SER A 219 6.93 22.32 -24.19
N LEU A 220 6.64 22.00 -22.95
CA LEU A 220 5.42 21.33 -22.49
C LEU A 220 4.63 22.26 -21.58
N SER A 221 3.30 22.28 -21.74
CA SER A 221 2.41 23.00 -20.84
C SER A 221 1.98 22.10 -19.68
N VAL A 222 2.08 22.60 -18.44
CA VAL A 222 1.67 21.88 -17.24
C VAL A 222 0.14 21.88 -17.11
N ASP A 223 -0.43 20.77 -16.65
CA ASP A 223 -1.84 20.63 -16.28
C ASP A 223 -1.99 20.87 -14.78
N ASP A 224 -2.44 22.07 -14.39
CA ASP A 224 -2.68 22.43 -12.99
C ASP A 224 -4.06 22.01 -12.46
N SER A 225 -4.86 21.31 -13.27
CA SER A 225 -6.24 20.91 -12.94
C SER A 225 -6.36 20.13 -11.63
N GLU A 226 -5.36 19.30 -11.28
CA GLU A 226 -5.36 18.49 -10.06
C GLU A 226 -4.91 19.25 -8.80
N ARG A 227 -4.27 20.42 -8.94
CA ARG A 227 -3.89 21.27 -7.80
C ARG A 227 -5.07 22.08 -7.25
N LEU A 228 -6.17 22.15 -7.99
CA LEU A 228 -7.33 23.00 -7.68
C LEU A 228 -8.40 22.30 -6.82
N VAL A 229 -8.11 21.11 -6.27
CA VAL A 229 -9.03 20.31 -5.44
C VAL A 229 -8.63 20.34 -3.97
#